data_AF-Q04HK5-F1
#
_entry.id   AF-Q04HK5-F1
#
_cell.length_a   1.000
_cell.length_b   1.000
_cell.length_c   1.000
_cell.angle_alpha   90.00
_cell.angle_beta   90.00
_cell.angle_gamma   90.00
#
_symmetry.space_group_name_H-M   'P 1'
#
loop_
_entity.id
_entity.type
_entity.pdbx_description
1 polymer ?
#
loop_
_entity_poly.entity_id
_entity_poly.type
_entity_poly.pdbx_seq_one_letter_code
_entity_poly.pdbx_strand_id
1 'polypeptide(L)' 'MAVTSKSAKQVAKVTTTQRITFATKEKIKLLAYFIDGTNDKQKLAFNDTVELLADLYVKNNLNDRQRELFKDMLEEKRI' A
#
# COMPACT_ATOMS: atom_id res chain seq x y z
N MET A 1 2.26 -5.92 -44.84
CA MET A 1 1.53 -6.42 -43.67
C MET A 1 1.86 -5.51 -42.49
N ALA A 2 0.90 -4.70 -42.02
CA ALA A 2 1.12 -3.78 -40.91
C ALA A 2 0.66 -4.45 -39.61
N VAL A 3 1.62 -4.91 -38.80
CA VAL A 3 1.37 -5.35 -37.42
C VAL A 3 1.43 -4.12 -36.53
N THR A 4 0.28 -3.48 -36.31
CA THR A 4 0.13 -2.48 -35.26
C THR A 4 -0.05 -3.21 -33.92
N SER A 5 1.05 -3.35 -33.18
CA SER A 5 1.03 -3.80 -31.79
C SER A 5 0.27 -2.77 -30.95
N LYS A 6 -0.99 -3.05 -30.60
CA LYS A 6 -1.74 -2.32 -29.59
C LYS A 6 -0.94 -2.36 -28.29
N SER A 7 -0.46 -1.21 -27.83
CA SER A 7 0.17 -1.08 -26.52
C SER A 7 -0.83 -1.53 -25.45
N ALA A 8 -0.42 -2.43 -24.58
CA ALA A 8 -1.17 -2.80 -23.39
C ALA A 8 -1.51 -1.50 -22.62
N LYS A 9 -2.81 -1.21 -22.48
CA LYS A 9 -3.28 -0.15 -21.58
C LYS A 9 -2.79 -0.54 -20.18
N GLN A 10 -1.78 0.15 -19.67
CA GLN A 10 -1.45 0.10 -18.25
C GLN A 10 -2.73 0.42 -17.49
N VAL A 11 -3.22 -0.57 -16.73
CA VAL A 11 -4.36 -0.38 -15.83
C VAL A 11 -3.91 0.65 -14.81
N ALA A 12 -4.32 1.91 -15.00
CA ALA A 12 -4.03 2.96 -14.04
C ALA A 12 -4.60 2.52 -12.69
N LYS A 13 -3.75 2.39 -11.67
CA LYS A 13 -4.20 2.13 -10.30
C LYS A 13 -5.26 3.18 -9.96
N VAL A 14 -6.47 2.75 -9.61
CA VAL A 14 -7.54 3.67 -9.21
C VAL A 14 -7.09 4.36 -7.94
N THR A 15 -6.75 5.64 -8.02
CA THR A 15 -6.35 6.44 -6.86
C THR A 15 -7.55 7.16 -6.29
N THR A 16 -7.75 7.06 -4.97
CA THR A 16 -8.77 7.83 -4.24
C THR A 16 -8.07 8.83 -3.32
N THR A 17 -8.58 10.06 -3.27
CA THR A 17 -8.08 11.10 -2.36
C THR A 17 -8.79 10.99 -1.01
N GLN A 18 -8.03 10.85 0.08
CA GLN A 18 -8.54 10.98 1.44
C GLN A 18 -7.94 12.20 2.14
N ARG A 19 -8.77 12.88 2.95
CA ARG A 19 -8.31 13.94 3.85
C ARG A 19 -7.78 13.30 5.13
N ILE A 20 -6.59 13.70 5.53
CA ILE A 20 -5.94 13.29 6.78
C ILE A 20 -5.48 14.52 7.55
N THR A 21 -5.29 14.37 8.87
CA THR A 21 -4.71 15.44 9.68
C THR A 21 -3.23 15.65 9.36
N PHE A 22 -2.72 16.85 9.58
CA PHE A 22 -1.29 17.15 9.45
C PHE A 22 -0.44 16.23 10.33
N ALA A 23 -0.86 16.00 11.57
CA ALA A 23 -0.16 15.12 12.50
C ALA A 23 -0.09 13.67 11.99
N THR A 24 -1.17 13.14 11.41
CA THR A 24 -1.17 11.80 10.78
C THR A 24 -0.17 11.74 9.62
N LYS A 25 -0.16 12.75 8.76
CA LYS A 25 0.77 12.84 7.63
C LYS A 25 2.23 12.79 8.08
N GLU A 26 2.59 13.59 9.08
CA GLU A 26 3.97 13.67 9.57
C GLU A 26 4.39 12.39 10.30
N LYS A 27 3.50 11.76 11.09
CA LYS A 27 3.78 10.47 11.72
C LYS A 27 4.14 9.39 10.70
N ILE A 28 3.36 9.26 9.62
CA ILE A 28 3.60 8.25 8.57
C ILE A 28 4.93 8.52 7.87
N LYS A 29 5.23 9.77 7.52
CA LYS A 29 6.54 10.13 6.94
C LYS A 29 7.71 9.78 7.85
N LEU A 30 7.56 10.00 9.15
CA LEU A 30 8.60 9.67 10.13
C LEU A 30 8.77 8.16 10.26
N LEU A 31 7.67 7.40 10.27
CA LEU A 31 7.71 5.94 10.32
C LEU A 31 8.45 5.32 9.14
N ALA A 32 8.37 5.92 7.94
CA ALA A 32 9.11 5.44 6.77
C ALA A 32 10.63 5.30 7.02
N TYR A 33 11.23 6.13 7.88
CA TYR A 33 12.66 6.04 8.22
C TYR A 33 13.01 4.83 9.10
N PHE A 34 12.04 4.28 9.83
CA PHE A 34 12.30 3.19 10.79
C PHE A 34 11.94 1.81 10.25
N ILE A 35 11.04 1.75 9.26
CA ILE A 35 10.49 0.48 8.78
C ILE A 35 11.45 -0.25 7.84
N ASP A 36 12.22 0.49 7.03
CA ASP A 36 12.94 -0.13 5.92
C ASP A 36 14.30 -0.73 6.34
N GLY A 37 14.81 -0.40 7.54
CA GLY A 37 16.12 -0.89 8.04
C GLY A 37 17.33 -0.53 7.17
N THR A 38 17.07 0.02 5.98
CA THR A 38 17.99 0.51 4.98
C THR A 38 18.34 1.94 5.38
N ASN A 39 19.58 2.14 5.79
CA ASN A 39 20.20 3.47 5.86
C ASN A 39 20.19 4.19 4.50
N ASP A 40 19.74 3.53 3.43
CA ASP A 40 19.44 4.14 2.15
C ASP A 40 18.10 4.85 2.21
N LYS A 41 18.19 6.18 2.16
CA LYS A 41 17.12 7.18 2.12
C LYS A 41 16.23 7.07 0.88
N GLN A 42 15.84 5.88 0.43
CA GLN A 42 14.76 5.77 -0.53
C GLN A 42 13.48 6.23 0.16
N LYS A 43 13.09 7.47 -0.13
CA LYS A 43 11.82 8.05 0.31
C LYS A 43 10.71 7.20 -0.29
N LEU A 44 10.19 6.25 0.46
CA LEU A 44 8.94 5.58 0.15
C LEU A 44 7.85 6.64 -0.04
N ALA A 45 7.02 6.47 -1.07
CA ALA A 45 5.87 7.34 -1.22
C ALA A 45 4.93 7.15 -0.01
N PHE A 46 4.15 8.19 0.30
CA PHE A 46 3.23 8.15 1.43
C PHE A 46 2.29 6.93 1.38
N ASN A 47 1.73 6.64 0.21
CA ASN A 47 0.82 5.51 0.02
C ASN A 47 1.54 4.17 0.22
N ASP A 48 2.74 4.02 -0.31
CA ASP A 48 3.54 2.81 -0.15
C ASP A 48 3.88 2.56 1.33
N THR A 49 4.15 3.63 2.08
CA THR A 49 4.39 3.55 3.54
C THR A 49 3.13 3.10 4.28
N VAL A 50 1.96 3.60 3.89
CA VAL A 50 0.68 3.20 4.49
C VAL A 50 0.37 1.74 4.19
N GLU A 51 0.58 1.29 2.95
CA GLU A 51 0.38 -0.11 2.53
C GLU A 51 1.31 -1.04 3.31
N LEU A 52 2.59 -0.69 3.41
CA LEU A 52 3.57 -1.44 4.18
C LEU A 52 3.21 -1.51 5.68
N LEU A 53 2.76 -0.40 6.28
CA LEU A 53 2.31 -0.38 7.67
C LEU A 53 1.11 -1.29 7.91
N ALA A 54 0.16 -1.31 6.98
CA ALA A 54 -1.00 -2.20 7.05
C ALA A 54 -0.57 -3.66 6.95
N ASP A 55 0.30 -4.00 5.99
CA ASP A 55 0.81 -5.36 5.81
C ASP A 55 1.60 -5.85 7.02
N LEU A 56 2.44 -5.00 7.62
CA LEU A 56 3.19 -5.32 8.82
C LEU A 56 2.27 -5.58 10.02
N TYR A 57 1.21 -4.78 10.18
CA TYR A 57 0.23 -5.02 11.24
C TYR A 57 -0.48 -6.36 11.05
N VAL A 58 -0.94 -6.65 9.83
CA VAL A 58 -1.57 -7.94 9.51
C VAL A 58 -0.60 -9.10 9.79
N LYS A 59 0.67 -8.97 9.37
CA LYS A 59 1.69 -10.01 9.53
C LYS A 59 2.19 -10.21 10.96
N ASN A 60 2.23 -9.17 11.78
CA ASN A 60 2.85 -9.26 13.11
C ASN A 60 1.82 -9.32 14.25
N ASN A 61 0.61 -8.79 14.04
CA ASN A 61 -0.35 -8.59 15.12
C ASN A 61 -1.62 -9.43 14.97
N LEU A 62 -1.98 -9.88 13.77
CA LEU A 62 -3.15 -10.73 13.56
C LEU A 62 -2.79 -12.22 13.66
N ASN A 63 -3.64 -13.02 14.29
CA ASN A 63 -3.57 -14.47 14.23
C ASN A 63 -4.10 -15.02 12.89
N ASP A 64 -3.91 -16.31 12.61
CA ASP A 64 -4.25 -16.90 11.31
C ASP A 64 -5.72 -16.69 10.93
N ARG A 65 -6.64 -16.93 11.87
CA ARG A 65 -8.08 -16.71 11.64
C ARG A 65 -8.42 -15.25 11.34
N GLN A 66 -7.78 -14.31 12.01
CA GLN A 66 -7.97 -12.87 11.75
C GLN A 66 -7.38 -12.45 10.40
N ARG A 67 -6.26 -13.05 9.98
CA ARG A 67 -5.67 -12.80 8.66
C ARG A 67 -6.53 -13.32 7.53
N GLU A 68 -7.07 -14.53 7.67
CA GLU A 68 -8.02 -15.09 6.70
C GLU A 68 -9.23 -14.18 6.56
N LEU A 69 -9.88 -13.83 7.68
CA LEU A 69 -11.01 -12.92 7.66
C LEU A 69 -10.68 -11.56 7.03
N PHE A 70 -9.51 -10.98 7.32
CA PHE A 70 -9.06 -9.74 6.71
C PHE A 70 -8.91 -9.85 5.18
N LYS A 71 -8.37 -10.97 4.69
CA LYS A 71 -8.23 -11.24 3.25
C LYS A 71 -9.60 -11.39 2.59
N ASP A 72 -10.49 -12.19 3.18
CA ASP A 72 -11.84 -12.43 2.65
C ASP A 72 -12.61 -11.11 2.50
N MET A 73 -12.59 -10.27 3.55
CA MET A 73 -13.23 -8.94 3.52
C MET A 73 -12.61 -8.00 2.48
N LEU A 74 -11.31 -8.11 2.22
CA LEU A 74 -10.62 -7.27 1.22
C LEU A 74 -10.97 -7.72 -0.20
N GLU A 75 -11.09 -9.03 -0.44
CA GLU A 75 -11.49 -9.60 -1.73
C GLU A 75 -12.93 -9.24 -2.10
N GLU A 76 -13.86 -9.25 -1.15
CA GLU A 76 -15.24 -8.79 -1.35
C GLU A 76 -15.32 -7.33 -1.86
N LYS A 77 -14.35 -6.48 -1.52
CA LYS A 77 -14.29 -5.06 -1.93
C LYS A 77 -13.62 -4.84 -3.29
N ARG A 78 -13.03 -5.88 -3.90
CA ARG A 78 -12.36 -5.81 -5.20
C ARG A 78 -13.29 -6.15 -6.38
N ILE A 79 -14.54 -6.53 -6.10
CA ILE A 79 -15.65 -6.74 -7.05
C ILE A 79 -16.34 -5.40 -7.30
#